data_AF-A0A078ATX1-F1
#
_entry.id   AF-A0A078ATX1-F1
#
_cell.length_a   1.000
_cell.length_b   1.000
_cell.length_c   1.000
_cell.angle_alpha   90.00
_cell.angle_beta   90.00
_cell.angle_gamma   90.00
#
_symmetry.space_group_name_H-M   'P 1'
#
loop_
_entity.id
_entity.type
_entity.pdbx_description
1 polymer ?
#
loop_
_entity_poly.entity_id
_entity_poly.type
_entity_poly.pdbx_seq_one_letter_code
_entity_poly.pdbx_strand_id
1 'polypeptide(L)'
;MQNFQYRIILTLFFTVTILIIVGVHFAYRDPLFEVSQDIIEELQSHNSDVVRYFLEGVSLLLGGEALMFGTCALMFAFAKRQRAFYYILLISIVTIVLSIGKLAYHHPRPYMVDEKIKVYGCATEFGDPSGHTTSSSAVLVALNMDFLSKYNRIKLIWKILSIILCILLIFMVGFSRLYNGDHTIDQIIYGWCLGIWVAVVLFLAFKDKLYQHISEIMNKPRLFNMRQRIRYAGIAFGIFIILIIGLIVSYEVVKRNFDIPQEWKDNLAKECGADIGLYSFDSASLIQGLSIVVALSSYYGILYGSMRSSTRDEFYLYGDLWWQGVLRLLVFLVFSAIFVIPVALKVDVNNNAYLTALVTTFVPFIIIGFVVFSSLFDKVYYKLKLSYLKPSLYFKGDRYDMVINQNETISVGTSSDAKTKNYL
;
A
#
# COMPACT_ATOMS: atom_id res chain seq x y z
N MET A 1 10.65 -28.65 15.03
CA MET A 1 9.37 -29.23 14.58
C MET A 1 8.18 -28.29 14.77
N GLN A 2 8.01 -27.65 15.94
CA GLN A 2 6.87 -26.75 16.24
C GLN A 2 6.72 -25.57 15.27
N ASN A 3 7.81 -24.91 14.87
CA ASN A 3 7.78 -23.82 13.88
C ASN A 3 7.42 -24.26 12.44
N PHE A 4 7.65 -25.52 12.09
CA PHE A 4 7.32 -26.05 10.77
C PHE A 4 5.84 -26.41 10.69
N GLN A 5 5.33 -27.11 11.70
CA GLN A 5 3.89 -27.41 11.82
C GLN A 5 3.04 -26.14 11.87
N TYR A 6 3.46 -25.14 12.64
CA TYR A 6 2.76 -23.85 12.70
C TYR A 6 2.66 -23.16 11.32
N ARG A 7 3.73 -23.22 10.51
CA ARG A 7 3.73 -22.65 9.15
C ARG A 7 2.79 -23.39 8.22
N ILE A 8 2.77 -24.72 8.27
CA ILE A 8 1.84 -25.53 7.48
C ILE A 8 0.40 -25.19 7.84
N ILE A 9 0.08 -25.13 9.14
CA ILE A 9 -1.27 -24.80 9.61
C ILE A 9 -1.68 -23.41 9.15
N LEU A 10 -0.82 -22.39 9.29
CA LEU A 10 -1.12 -21.04 8.81
C LEU A 10 -1.34 -21.00 7.30
N THR A 11 -0.48 -21.66 6.52
CA THR A 11 -0.63 -21.70 5.06
C THR A 11 -1.94 -22.38 4.66
N LEU A 12 -2.26 -23.54 5.25
CA LEU A 12 -3.52 -24.24 5.00
C LEU A 12 -4.73 -23.37 5.38
N PHE A 13 -4.69 -22.74 6.56
CA PHE A 13 -5.75 -21.85 7.00
C PHE A 13 -5.97 -20.72 5.99
N PHE A 14 -4.91 -20.00 5.60
CA PHE A 14 -5.04 -18.90 4.64
C PHE A 14 -5.52 -19.36 3.27
N THR A 15 -5.05 -20.51 2.78
CA THR A 15 -5.51 -21.10 1.52
C THR A 15 -6.99 -21.48 1.59
N VAL A 16 -7.43 -22.15 2.66
CA VAL A 16 -8.83 -22.51 2.83
C VAL A 16 -9.71 -21.26 2.94
N THR A 17 -9.29 -20.25 3.70
CA THR A 17 -10.08 -19.02 3.85
C THR A 17 -10.23 -18.26 2.53
N ILE A 18 -9.20 -18.19 1.69
CA ILE A 18 -9.34 -17.49 0.39
C ILE A 18 -10.24 -18.28 -0.56
N LEU A 19 -10.17 -19.62 -0.54
CA LEU A 19 -11.07 -20.46 -1.33
C LEU A 19 -12.53 -20.30 -0.88
N ILE A 20 -12.78 -20.18 0.43
CA ILE A 20 -14.12 -19.88 0.96
C ILE A 20 -14.57 -18.49 0.53
N ILE A 21 -13.74 -17.46 0.69
CA ILE A 21 -14.06 -16.08 0.29
C ILE A 21 -14.45 -16.02 -1.19
N VAL A 22 -13.64 -16.62 -2.06
CA VAL A 22 -13.92 -16.68 -3.51
C VAL A 22 -15.16 -17.51 -3.81
N GLY A 23 -15.31 -18.69 -3.20
CA GLY A 23 -16.46 -19.58 -3.43
C GLY A 23 -17.79 -18.98 -2.99
N VAL A 24 -17.81 -18.30 -1.83
CA VAL A 24 -18.99 -17.57 -1.33
C VAL A 24 -19.32 -16.41 -2.24
N HIS A 25 -18.32 -15.65 -2.70
CA HIS A 25 -18.54 -14.57 -3.65
C HIS A 25 -19.22 -15.08 -4.93
N PHE A 26 -18.69 -16.13 -5.56
CA PHE A 26 -19.30 -16.73 -6.74
C PHE A 26 -20.74 -17.23 -6.50
N ALA A 27 -21.05 -17.73 -5.30
CA ALA A 27 -22.38 -18.23 -4.98
C ALA A 27 -23.44 -17.13 -4.77
N TYR A 28 -23.03 -15.94 -4.30
CA TYR A 28 -23.95 -14.88 -3.87
C TYR A 28 -23.81 -13.57 -4.65
N ARG A 29 -22.85 -13.44 -5.57
CA ARG A 29 -22.61 -12.21 -6.35
C ARG A 29 -23.88 -11.72 -7.03
N ASP A 30 -24.49 -12.53 -7.89
CA ASP A 30 -25.61 -12.08 -8.73
C ASP A 30 -26.87 -11.74 -7.91
N PRO A 31 -27.33 -12.58 -6.95
CA PRO A 31 -28.49 -12.23 -6.11
C PRO A 31 -28.28 -10.98 -5.24
N LEU A 32 -27.08 -10.79 -4.69
CA LEU A 32 -26.77 -9.60 -3.91
C LEU A 32 -26.63 -8.37 -4.79
N PHE A 33 -26.13 -8.52 -6.02
CA PHE A 33 -26.03 -7.43 -6.97
C PHE A 33 -27.41 -6.88 -7.34
N GLU A 34 -28.37 -7.76 -7.65
CA GLU A 34 -29.77 -7.39 -7.94
C GLU A 34 -30.44 -6.68 -6.76
N VAL A 35 -30.42 -7.28 -5.57
CA VAL A 35 -31.02 -6.68 -4.36
C VAL A 35 -30.37 -5.34 -4.00
N SER A 36 -29.09 -5.16 -4.31
CA SER A 36 -28.40 -3.90 -4.03
C SER A 36 -28.95 -2.73 -4.86
N GLN A 37 -29.45 -2.97 -6.08
CA GLN A 37 -29.97 -1.90 -6.93
C GLN A 37 -31.21 -1.26 -6.30
N ASP A 38 -32.17 -2.09 -5.86
CA ASP A 38 -33.36 -1.63 -5.14
C ASP A 38 -33.02 -0.84 -3.87
N ILE A 39 -32.04 -1.33 -3.09
CA ILE A 39 -31.58 -0.66 -1.86
C ILE A 39 -30.95 0.70 -2.19
N ILE A 40 -30.14 0.79 -3.25
CA ILE A 40 -29.51 2.04 -3.66
C ILE A 40 -30.57 3.05 -4.11
N GLU A 41 -31.54 2.63 -4.93
CA GLU A 41 -32.66 3.49 -5.34
C GLU A 41 -33.44 4.02 -4.12
N GLU A 42 -33.76 3.14 -3.16
CA GLU A 42 -34.48 3.54 -1.94
C GLU A 42 -33.68 4.55 -1.11
N LEU A 43 -32.37 4.31 -0.91
CA LEU A 43 -31.49 5.22 -0.19
C LEU A 43 -31.40 6.60 -0.87
N GLN A 44 -31.32 6.62 -2.20
CA GLN A 44 -31.22 7.84 -2.99
C GLN A 44 -32.55 8.58 -3.11
N SER A 45 -33.68 7.89 -2.98
CA SER A 45 -35.01 8.54 -2.96
C SER A 45 -35.24 9.40 -1.70
N HIS A 46 -34.55 9.09 -0.60
CA HIS A 46 -34.60 9.83 0.68
C HIS A 46 -33.36 10.71 0.89
N ASN A 47 -32.68 11.11 -0.18
CA ASN A 47 -31.38 11.78 -0.11
C ASN A 47 -31.45 13.14 0.62
N SER A 48 -30.48 13.35 1.51
CA SER A 48 -30.18 14.65 2.12
C SER A 48 -28.78 15.10 1.69
N ASP A 49 -28.63 16.34 1.23
CA ASP A 49 -27.33 16.89 0.85
C ASP A 49 -26.28 16.77 1.97
N VAL A 50 -26.70 16.91 3.22
CA VAL A 50 -25.79 16.76 4.38
C VAL A 50 -25.24 15.35 4.47
N VAL A 51 -26.11 14.34 4.31
CA VAL A 51 -25.71 12.92 4.33
C VAL A 51 -24.82 12.61 3.14
N ARG A 52 -25.19 13.12 1.95
CA ARG A 52 -24.39 12.96 0.73
C ARG A 52 -22.98 13.50 0.89
N TYR A 53 -22.81 14.78 1.25
CA TYR A 53 -21.48 15.38 1.41
C TYR A 53 -20.66 14.71 2.53
N PHE A 54 -21.31 14.28 3.61
CA PHE A 54 -20.64 13.52 4.66
C PHE A 54 -20.08 12.19 4.13
N LEU A 55 -20.88 11.42 3.38
CA LEU A 55 -20.48 10.13 2.84
C LEU A 55 -19.46 10.25 1.70
N GLU A 56 -19.58 11.26 0.84
CA GLU A 56 -18.54 11.62 -0.13
C GLU A 56 -17.20 11.93 0.57
N GLY A 57 -17.23 12.69 1.67
CA GLY A 57 -16.04 13.00 2.47
C GLY A 57 -15.43 11.76 3.14
N VAL A 58 -16.27 10.85 3.66
CA VAL A 58 -15.83 9.54 4.19
C VAL A 58 -15.14 8.74 3.10
N SER A 59 -15.76 8.61 1.91
CA SER A 59 -15.20 7.89 0.78
C SER A 59 -13.86 8.48 0.34
N LEU A 60 -13.76 9.81 0.27
CA LEU A 60 -12.57 10.53 -0.16
C LEU A 60 -11.39 10.37 0.82
N LEU A 61 -11.63 10.49 2.13
CA LEU A 61 -10.54 10.52 3.12
C LEU A 61 -10.15 9.13 3.63
N LEU A 62 -11.13 8.25 3.79
CA LEU A 62 -10.96 6.93 4.41
C LEU A 62 -10.99 5.79 3.38
N GLY A 63 -11.27 6.09 2.11
CA GLY A 63 -11.24 5.13 1.02
C GLY A 63 -10.12 5.40 0.01
N GLY A 64 -9.97 4.45 -0.91
CA GLY A 64 -9.21 4.62 -2.15
C GLY A 64 -7.75 5.03 -1.98
N GLU A 65 -7.30 5.87 -2.90
CA GLU A 65 -5.91 6.31 -3.07
C GLU A 65 -5.46 7.25 -1.95
N ALA A 66 -6.36 8.09 -1.43
CA ALA A 66 -6.03 9.08 -0.40
C ALA A 66 -5.57 8.40 0.90
N LEU A 67 -6.29 7.37 1.36
CA LEU A 67 -5.90 6.61 2.54
C LEU A 67 -4.58 5.86 2.32
N MET A 68 -4.40 5.25 1.14
CA MET A 68 -3.17 4.52 0.80
C MET A 68 -1.95 5.45 0.76
N PHE A 69 -2.04 6.55 0.00
CA PHE A 69 -0.98 7.53 -0.14
C PHE A 69 -0.68 8.23 1.20
N GLY A 70 -1.72 8.65 1.92
CA GLY A 70 -1.58 9.24 3.26
C GLY A 70 -0.89 8.31 4.24
N THR A 71 -1.23 7.01 4.24
CA THR A 71 -0.57 6.00 5.08
C THR A 71 0.90 5.85 4.71
N CYS A 72 1.24 5.73 3.42
CA CYS A 72 2.63 5.68 2.96
C CYS A 72 3.43 6.91 3.39
N ALA A 73 2.85 8.11 3.19
CA ALA A 73 3.48 9.37 3.54
C ALA A 73 3.75 9.49 5.05
N LEU A 74 2.76 9.14 5.87
CA LEU A 74 2.88 9.15 7.34
C LEU A 74 3.89 8.11 7.83
N MET A 75 3.87 6.89 7.28
CA MET A 75 4.84 5.86 7.68
C MET A 75 6.25 6.24 7.26
N PHE A 76 6.41 6.87 6.10
CA PHE A 76 7.71 7.36 5.67
C PHE A 76 8.28 8.45 6.58
N ALA A 77 7.44 9.41 6.96
CA ALA A 77 7.84 10.58 7.74
C ALA A 77 8.08 10.28 9.23
N PHE A 78 7.28 9.37 9.81
CA PHE A 78 7.23 9.14 11.26
C PHE A 78 7.59 7.72 11.70
N ALA A 79 7.60 6.73 10.80
CA ALA A 79 7.94 5.35 11.17
C ALA A 79 9.39 4.98 10.79
N LYS A 80 9.87 3.89 11.39
CA LYS A 80 11.14 3.28 10.97
C LYS A 80 11.00 2.73 9.54
N ARG A 81 12.12 2.70 8.81
CA ARG A 81 12.17 2.28 7.40
C ARG A 81 11.57 0.90 7.13
N GLN A 82 11.80 -0.09 7.99
CA GLN A 82 11.19 -1.41 7.83
C GLN A 82 9.66 -1.40 7.94
N ARG A 83 9.10 -0.50 8.77
CA ARG A 83 7.66 -0.31 8.92
C ARG A 83 7.09 0.44 7.71
N ALA A 84 7.77 1.48 7.23
CA ALA A 84 7.39 2.16 5.99
C ALA A 84 7.39 1.21 4.79
N PHE A 85 8.42 0.35 4.67
CA PHE A 85 8.49 -0.65 3.61
C PHE A 85 7.34 -1.67 3.69
N TYR A 86 6.97 -2.11 4.89
CA TYR A 86 5.83 -3.01 5.08
C TYR A 86 4.51 -2.43 4.56
N TYR A 87 4.21 -1.15 4.85
CA TYR A 87 2.98 -0.53 4.36
C TYR A 87 2.99 -0.28 2.84
N ILE A 88 4.14 0.04 2.25
CA ILE A 88 4.27 0.08 0.79
C ILE A 88 4.03 -1.30 0.20
N LEU A 89 4.64 -2.35 0.76
CA LEU A 89 4.42 -3.72 0.29
C LEU A 89 2.95 -4.14 0.42
N LEU A 90 2.31 -3.83 1.55
CA LEU A 90 0.88 -4.09 1.78
C LEU A 90 0.03 -3.43 0.70
N ILE A 91 0.22 -2.13 0.49
CA ILE A 91 -0.56 -1.36 -0.49
C ILE A 91 -0.31 -1.87 -1.90
N SER A 92 0.94 -2.15 -2.28
CA SER A 92 1.25 -2.70 -3.59
C SER A 92 0.59 -4.07 -3.81
N ILE A 93 0.60 -4.96 -2.81
CA ILE A 93 -0.09 -6.26 -2.88
C ILE A 93 -1.61 -6.07 -3.01
N VAL A 94 -2.20 -5.15 -2.24
CA VAL A 94 -3.63 -4.84 -2.35
C VAL A 94 -3.98 -4.32 -3.75
N THR A 95 -3.20 -3.38 -4.29
CA THR A 95 -3.45 -2.82 -5.62
C THR A 95 -3.36 -3.88 -6.71
N ILE A 96 -2.35 -4.75 -6.70
CA ILE A 96 -2.24 -5.79 -7.75
C ILE A 96 -3.35 -6.84 -7.63
N VAL A 97 -3.75 -7.22 -6.41
CA VAL A 97 -4.88 -8.14 -6.17
C VAL A 97 -6.18 -7.51 -6.67
N LEU A 98 -6.39 -6.23 -6.39
CA LEU A 98 -7.55 -5.47 -6.85
C LEU A 98 -7.60 -5.38 -8.38
N SER A 99 -6.49 -5.01 -9.02
CA SER A 99 -6.41 -4.86 -10.48
C SER A 99 -6.63 -6.20 -11.20
N ILE A 100 -6.04 -7.29 -10.69
CA ILE A 100 -6.28 -8.63 -11.24
C ILE A 100 -7.73 -9.05 -10.98
N GLY A 101 -8.29 -8.77 -9.79
CA GLY A 101 -9.68 -9.05 -9.46
C GLY A 101 -10.66 -8.36 -10.42
N LYS A 102 -10.49 -7.05 -10.62
CA LYS A 102 -11.29 -6.25 -11.57
C LYS A 102 -11.26 -6.80 -12.97
N LEU A 103 -10.09 -7.25 -13.43
CA LEU A 103 -9.96 -7.91 -14.73
C LEU A 103 -10.61 -9.29 -14.74
N ALA A 104 -10.42 -10.10 -13.69
CA ALA A 104 -10.93 -11.47 -13.64
C ALA A 104 -12.46 -11.53 -13.57
N TYR A 105 -13.09 -10.60 -12.87
CA TYR A 105 -14.56 -10.56 -12.72
C TYR A 105 -15.23 -9.68 -13.77
N HIS A 106 -14.55 -8.62 -14.23
CA HIS A 106 -15.02 -7.68 -15.26
C HIS A 106 -16.51 -7.31 -15.10
N HIS A 107 -16.93 -7.13 -13.84
CA HIS A 107 -18.33 -6.95 -13.46
C HIS A 107 -18.73 -5.47 -13.52
N PRO A 108 -19.95 -5.13 -13.96
CA PRO A 108 -20.39 -3.75 -13.99
C PRO A 108 -20.59 -3.17 -12.59
N ARG A 109 -20.63 -1.84 -12.54
CA ARG A 109 -21.15 -1.07 -11.42
C ARG A 109 -22.67 -0.93 -11.55
N PRO A 110 -23.41 -0.69 -10.46
CA PRO A 110 -24.86 -0.62 -10.53
C PRO A 110 -25.36 0.48 -11.48
N TYR A 111 -24.77 1.68 -11.45
CA TYR A 111 -25.14 2.76 -12.38
C TYR A 111 -24.81 2.48 -13.86
N MET A 112 -23.99 1.47 -14.17
CA MET A 112 -23.69 1.09 -15.56
C MET A 112 -24.83 0.29 -16.18
N VAL A 113 -25.66 -0.37 -15.36
CA VAL A 113 -26.75 -1.26 -15.78
C VAL A 113 -28.13 -0.77 -15.38
N ASP A 114 -28.22 0.20 -14.47
CA ASP A 114 -29.48 0.84 -14.10
C ASP A 114 -29.36 2.37 -14.15
N GLU A 115 -30.10 2.99 -15.06
CA GLU A 115 -30.14 4.44 -15.27
C GLU A 115 -30.78 5.24 -14.13
N LYS A 116 -31.52 4.59 -13.23
CA LYS A 116 -32.14 5.27 -12.08
C LYS A 116 -31.14 5.54 -10.97
N ILE A 117 -30.06 4.76 -10.92
CA ILE A 117 -29.02 4.88 -9.91
C ILE A 117 -28.07 6.01 -10.29
N LYS A 118 -28.02 7.04 -9.45
CA LYS A 118 -27.09 8.15 -9.62
C LYS A 118 -25.74 7.83 -9.01
N VAL A 119 -24.66 8.23 -9.67
CA VAL A 119 -23.31 8.09 -9.10
C VAL A 119 -22.84 9.43 -8.51
N TYR A 120 -22.33 9.39 -7.28
CA TYR A 120 -21.71 10.57 -6.64
C TYR A 120 -20.18 10.52 -6.66
N GLY A 121 -19.60 9.31 -6.73
CA GLY A 121 -18.15 9.08 -6.74
C GLY A 121 -17.62 8.51 -8.05
N CYS A 122 -17.93 9.15 -9.18
CA CYS A 122 -17.62 8.76 -10.57
C CYS A 122 -16.34 7.90 -10.81
N ALA A 123 -16.45 6.58 -10.66
CA ALA A 123 -15.34 5.65 -10.83
C ALA A 123 -15.49 4.81 -12.10
N THR A 124 -14.63 5.04 -13.09
CA THR A 124 -14.81 4.56 -14.48
C THR A 124 -14.33 3.14 -14.79
N GLU A 125 -13.83 2.42 -13.79
CA GLU A 125 -13.30 1.04 -13.89
C GLU A 125 -14.36 -0.02 -13.53
N PHE A 126 -14.07 -1.31 -13.79
CA PHE A 126 -14.94 -2.41 -13.35
C PHE A 126 -15.26 -2.36 -11.85
N GLY A 127 -16.45 -2.82 -11.48
CA GLY A 127 -17.00 -2.70 -10.12
C GLY A 127 -16.44 -3.71 -9.11
N ASP A 128 -16.11 -4.92 -9.55
CA ASP A 128 -15.83 -6.04 -8.64
C ASP A 128 -14.34 -6.42 -8.59
N PRO A 129 -13.66 -6.39 -7.42
CA PRO A 129 -14.13 -5.91 -6.12
C PRO A 129 -14.07 -4.39 -5.99
N SER A 130 -14.74 -3.87 -4.95
CA SER A 130 -14.64 -2.45 -4.60
C SER A 130 -13.24 -2.10 -4.09
N GLY A 131 -12.59 -1.15 -4.79
CA GLY A 131 -11.23 -0.71 -4.44
C GLY A 131 -11.17 0.00 -3.10
N HIS A 132 -12.16 0.83 -2.79
CA HIS A 132 -12.21 1.58 -1.53
C HIS A 132 -12.41 0.64 -0.33
N THR A 133 -13.27 -0.37 -0.44
CA THR A 133 -13.50 -1.30 0.67
C THR A 133 -12.31 -2.24 0.86
N THR A 134 -11.67 -2.67 -0.24
CA THR A 134 -10.47 -3.50 -0.21
C THR A 134 -9.29 -2.75 0.41
N SER A 135 -8.99 -1.54 -0.05
CA SER A 135 -7.85 -0.76 0.46
C SER A 135 -8.07 -0.29 1.90
N SER A 136 -9.26 0.22 2.23
CA SER A 136 -9.57 0.68 3.59
C SER A 136 -9.53 -0.44 4.61
N SER A 137 -10.16 -1.59 4.31
CA SER A 137 -10.12 -2.72 5.22
C SER A 137 -8.70 -3.27 5.41
N ALA A 138 -7.91 -3.39 4.34
CA ALA A 138 -6.52 -3.83 4.46
C ALA A 138 -5.67 -2.88 5.31
N VAL A 139 -5.72 -1.58 5.02
CA VAL A 139 -4.92 -0.57 5.71
C VAL A 139 -5.36 -0.41 7.17
N LEU A 140 -6.65 -0.25 7.43
CA LEU A 140 -7.18 -0.01 8.78
C LEU A 140 -6.95 -1.23 9.69
N VAL A 141 -7.14 -2.46 9.18
CA VAL A 141 -6.86 -3.69 9.94
C VAL A 141 -5.36 -3.84 10.20
N ALA A 142 -4.51 -3.59 9.21
CA ALA A 142 -3.06 -3.60 9.41
C ALA A 142 -2.61 -2.56 10.46
N LEU A 143 -3.14 -1.34 10.40
CA LEU A 143 -2.87 -0.29 11.39
C LEU A 143 -3.33 -0.69 12.79
N ASN A 144 -4.52 -1.27 12.92
CA ASN A 144 -5.06 -1.72 14.20
C ASN A 144 -4.22 -2.85 14.80
N MET A 145 -3.90 -3.91 14.03
CA MET A 145 -3.04 -5.01 14.49
C MET A 145 -1.64 -4.52 14.87
N ASP A 146 -1.08 -3.61 14.09
CA ASP A 146 0.23 -3.04 14.36
C ASP A 146 0.24 -2.20 15.65
N PHE A 147 -0.80 -1.38 15.87
CA PHE A 147 -1.04 -0.67 17.13
C PHE A 147 -1.14 -1.65 18.32
N LEU A 148 -1.99 -2.67 18.22
CA LEU A 148 -2.20 -3.66 19.28
C LEU A 148 -0.91 -4.43 19.61
N SER A 149 -0.12 -4.81 18.59
CA SER A 149 1.14 -5.55 18.78
C SER A 149 2.24 -4.72 19.46
N LYS A 150 2.26 -3.40 19.21
CA LYS A 150 3.27 -2.51 19.78
C LYS A 150 2.96 -2.15 21.24
N TYR A 151 1.68 -2.01 21.56
CA TYR A 151 1.23 -1.49 22.85
C TYR A 151 0.57 -2.58 23.71
N ASN A 152 1.25 -3.71 23.89
CA ASN A 152 0.69 -4.88 24.60
C ASN A 152 0.20 -4.59 26.03
N ARG A 153 0.73 -3.55 26.69
CA ARG A 153 0.41 -3.14 28.07
C ARG A 153 -0.73 -2.12 28.19
N ILE A 154 -1.41 -1.74 27.09
CA ILE A 154 -2.58 -0.85 27.20
C ILE A 154 -3.75 -1.55 27.88
N LYS A 155 -4.54 -0.78 28.64
CA LYS A 155 -5.75 -1.28 29.31
C LYS A 155 -6.69 -1.91 28.27
N LEU A 156 -7.38 -3.00 28.65
CA LEU A 156 -8.28 -3.76 27.79
C LEU A 156 -9.32 -2.86 27.10
N ILE A 157 -9.86 -1.87 27.80
CA ILE A 157 -10.83 -0.92 27.25
C ILE A 157 -10.31 -0.20 25.99
N TRP A 158 -9.04 0.21 25.97
CA TRP A 158 -8.45 0.88 24.81
C TRP A 158 -8.23 -0.07 23.64
N LYS A 159 -7.97 -1.36 23.91
CA LYS A 159 -7.92 -2.40 22.87
C LYS A 159 -9.28 -2.54 22.21
N ILE A 160 -10.33 -2.71 23.01
CA ILE A 160 -11.71 -2.86 22.55
C ILE A 160 -12.16 -1.62 21.75
N LEU A 161 -11.95 -0.42 22.29
CA LEU A 161 -12.31 0.84 21.61
C LEU A 161 -11.58 0.98 20.26
N SER A 162 -10.30 0.60 20.18
CA SER A 162 -9.56 0.66 18.91
C SER A 162 -10.11 -0.30 17.86
N ILE A 163 -10.57 -1.49 18.28
CA ILE A 163 -11.16 -2.51 17.40
C ILE A 163 -12.53 -2.03 16.91
N ILE A 164 -13.37 -1.52 17.83
CA ILE A 164 -14.68 -0.97 17.48
C ILE A 164 -14.53 0.19 16.49
N LEU A 165 -13.59 1.11 16.75
CA LEU A 165 -13.31 2.21 15.83
C LEU A 165 -12.88 1.70 14.44
N CYS A 166 -12.01 0.69 14.40
CA CYS A 166 -11.56 0.09 13.13
C CYS A 166 -12.75 -0.48 12.33
N ILE A 167 -13.62 -1.26 12.99
CA ILE A 167 -14.81 -1.85 12.37
C ILE A 167 -15.76 -0.76 11.87
N LEU A 168 -16.00 0.27 12.70
CA LEU A 168 -16.89 1.37 12.34
C LEU A 168 -16.39 2.12 11.09
N LEU A 169 -15.09 2.44 11.01
CA LEU A 169 -14.53 3.13 9.85
C LEU A 169 -14.62 2.28 8.58
N ILE A 170 -14.33 0.97 8.66
CA ILE A 170 -14.45 0.05 7.52
C ILE A 170 -15.91 -0.03 7.03
N PHE A 171 -16.86 -0.12 7.97
CA PHE A 171 -18.27 -0.14 7.65
C PHE A 171 -18.72 1.16 6.99
N MET A 172 -18.33 2.31 7.54
CA MET A 172 -18.67 3.63 7.00
C MET A 172 -18.16 3.82 5.57
N VAL A 173 -16.95 3.34 5.25
CA VAL A 173 -16.42 3.38 3.89
C VAL A 173 -17.29 2.53 2.95
N GLY A 174 -17.62 1.29 3.32
CA GLY A 174 -18.51 0.46 2.48
C GLY A 174 -19.89 1.06 2.30
N PHE A 175 -20.50 1.57 3.38
CA PHE A 175 -21.78 2.25 3.31
C PHE A 175 -21.74 3.49 2.41
N SER A 176 -20.67 4.29 2.46
CA SER A 176 -20.52 5.40 1.51
C SER A 176 -20.47 4.96 0.05
N ARG A 177 -19.89 3.79 -0.26
CA ARG A 177 -19.85 3.28 -1.64
C ARG A 177 -21.22 2.80 -2.12
N LEU A 178 -22.01 2.20 -1.23
CA LEU A 178 -23.37 1.81 -1.52
C LEU A 178 -24.25 3.05 -1.78
N TYR A 179 -24.23 4.01 -0.85
CA TYR A 179 -25.01 5.25 -0.95
C TYR A 179 -24.66 6.07 -2.20
N ASN A 180 -23.37 6.15 -2.53
CA ASN A 180 -22.90 6.90 -3.70
C ASN A 180 -23.24 6.22 -5.04
N GLY A 181 -23.93 5.07 -5.02
CA GLY A 181 -24.27 4.32 -6.23
C GLY A 181 -23.06 3.72 -6.92
N ASP A 182 -21.91 3.66 -6.27
CA ASP A 182 -20.64 3.26 -6.88
C ASP A 182 -20.44 1.74 -6.94
N HIS A 183 -20.98 1.04 -5.94
CA HIS A 183 -20.80 -0.39 -5.75
C HIS A 183 -22.02 -1.01 -5.08
N THR A 184 -22.26 -2.27 -5.40
CA THR A 184 -23.25 -3.14 -4.75
C THR A 184 -22.68 -3.84 -3.50
N ILE A 185 -23.57 -4.44 -2.71
CA ILE A 185 -23.24 -5.11 -1.44
C ILE A 185 -22.25 -6.27 -1.64
N ASP A 186 -22.40 -7.07 -2.69
CA ASP A 186 -21.45 -8.15 -3.02
C ASP A 186 -20.04 -7.62 -3.24
N GLN A 187 -19.89 -6.56 -4.05
CA GLN A 187 -18.60 -5.94 -4.36
C GLN A 187 -17.95 -5.32 -3.11
N ILE A 188 -18.78 -4.79 -2.20
CA ILE A 188 -18.35 -4.23 -0.91
C ILE A 188 -17.85 -5.34 0.01
N ILE A 189 -18.66 -6.38 0.24
CA ILE A 189 -18.34 -7.50 1.14
C ILE A 189 -17.10 -8.24 0.65
N TYR A 190 -17.04 -8.56 -0.66
CA TYR A 190 -15.91 -9.24 -1.24
C TYR A 190 -14.62 -8.42 -1.10
N GLY A 191 -14.70 -7.11 -1.33
CA GLY A 191 -13.58 -6.20 -1.08
C GLY A 191 -13.13 -6.18 0.39
N TRP A 192 -14.06 -6.11 1.36
CA TRP A 192 -13.71 -6.23 2.79
C TRP A 192 -13.00 -7.55 3.10
N CYS A 193 -13.54 -8.67 2.63
CA CYS A 193 -12.97 -9.99 2.85
C CYS A 193 -11.55 -10.10 2.27
N LEU A 194 -11.33 -9.63 1.04
CA LEU A 194 -10.01 -9.64 0.40
C LEU A 194 -9.02 -8.74 1.14
N GLY A 195 -9.40 -7.51 1.48
CA GLY A 195 -8.52 -6.57 2.15
C GLY A 195 -8.10 -7.05 3.55
N ILE A 196 -9.06 -7.55 4.34
CA ILE A 196 -8.80 -8.16 5.64
C ILE A 196 -7.89 -9.38 5.47
N TRP A 197 -8.16 -10.26 4.51
CA TRP A 197 -7.36 -11.45 4.27
C TRP A 197 -5.90 -11.09 3.95
N VAL A 198 -5.67 -10.14 3.03
CA VAL A 198 -4.31 -9.67 2.69
C VAL A 198 -3.60 -9.09 3.92
N ALA A 199 -4.29 -8.25 4.70
CA ALA A 199 -3.71 -7.64 5.89
C ALA A 199 -3.32 -8.68 6.95
N VAL A 200 -4.20 -9.64 7.23
CA VAL A 200 -3.96 -10.69 8.22
C VAL A 200 -2.84 -11.63 7.77
N VAL A 201 -2.82 -12.04 6.50
CA VAL A 201 -1.74 -12.87 5.93
C VAL A 201 -0.40 -12.15 6.06
N LEU A 202 -0.32 -10.91 5.59
CA LEU A 202 0.94 -10.17 5.60
C LEU A 202 1.43 -9.92 7.03
N PHE A 203 0.51 -9.62 7.94
CA PHE A 203 0.84 -9.36 9.34
C PHE A 203 1.31 -10.62 10.07
N LEU A 204 0.55 -11.72 10.01
CA LEU A 204 0.84 -12.93 10.80
C LEU A 204 1.95 -13.79 10.20
N ALA A 205 2.07 -13.86 8.87
CA ALA A 205 3.05 -14.74 8.22
C ALA A 205 4.38 -14.06 7.87
N PHE A 206 4.36 -12.73 7.62
CA PHE A 206 5.49 -12.03 7.00
C PHE A 206 6.05 -10.83 7.80
N LYS A 207 5.25 -10.10 8.60
CA LYS A 207 5.68 -8.85 9.25
C LYS A 207 7.03 -8.96 9.97
N ASP A 208 7.16 -9.88 10.92
CA ASP A 208 8.36 -9.96 11.77
C ASP A 208 9.61 -10.34 10.96
N LYS A 209 9.45 -11.30 10.02
CA LYS A 209 10.54 -11.72 9.11
C LYS A 209 10.96 -10.58 8.21
N LEU A 210 9.99 -9.81 7.68
CA LEU A 210 10.26 -8.67 6.84
C LEU A 210 10.97 -7.56 7.64
N TYR A 211 10.49 -7.27 8.85
CA TYR A 211 11.12 -6.29 9.73
C TYR A 211 12.55 -6.68 10.07
N GLN A 212 12.79 -7.94 10.40
CA GLN A 212 14.12 -8.47 10.67
C GLN A 212 15.01 -8.35 9.43
N HIS A 213 14.56 -8.84 8.28
CA HIS A 213 15.32 -8.83 7.03
C HIS A 213 15.73 -7.41 6.60
N ILE A 214 14.77 -6.47 6.60
CA ILE A 214 15.06 -5.07 6.26
C ILE A 214 16.00 -4.45 7.30
N SER A 215 15.77 -4.71 8.59
CA SER A 215 16.64 -4.21 9.65
C SER A 215 18.06 -4.76 9.56
N GLU A 216 18.24 -6.03 9.20
CA GLU A 216 19.57 -6.65 9.04
C GLU A 216 20.31 -6.05 7.85
N ILE A 217 19.66 -5.93 6.69
CA ILE A 217 20.24 -5.27 5.51
C ILE A 217 20.69 -3.85 5.86
N MET A 218 19.83 -3.12 6.57
CA MET A 218 20.06 -1.72 6.89
C MET A 218 21.05 -1.47 8.01
N ASN A 219 21.10 -2.31 9.07
CA ASN A 219 21.91 -2.04 10.26
C ASN A 219 23.17 -2.89 10.34
N LYS A 220 23.23 -4.00 9.61
CA LYS A 220 24.38 -4.92 9.58
C LYS A 220 24.85 -5.14 8.13
N PRO A 221 25.11 -4.08 7.34
CA PRO A 221 25.35 -4.21 5.91
C PRO A 221 26.62 -5.02 5.59
N ARG A 222 27.59 -5.08 6.50
CA ARG A 222 28.81 -5.89 6.38
C ARG A 222 28.56 -7.40 6.41
N LEU A 223 27.43 -7.86 6.97
CA LEU A 223 27.04 -9.27 6.93
C LEU A 223 26.63 -9.72 5.52
N PHE A 224 26.28 -8.78 4.65
CA PHE A 224 25.74 -9.08 3.32
C PHE A 224 26.77 -8.79 2.23
N ASN A 225 27.36 -9.84 1.70
CA ASN A 225 28.26 -9.73 0.54
C ASN A 225 27.48 -9.41 -0.76
N MET A 226 28.19 -9.03 -1.82
CA MET A 226 27.57 -8.67 -3.09
C MET A 226 26.73 -9.82 -3.69
N ARG A 227 27.19 -11.07 -3.54
CA ARG A 227 26.46 -12.25 -4.05
C ARG A 227 25.11 -12.42 -3.37
N GLN A 228 25.03 -12.26 -2.05
CA GLN A 228 23.77 -12.34 -1.30
C GLN A 228 22.81 -11.21 -1.70
N ARG A 229 23.31 -10.00 -1.90
CA ARG A 229 22.51 -8.84 -2.36
C ARG A 229 21.91 -9.08 -3.74
N ILE A 230 22.73 -9.56 -4.69
CA ILE A 230 22.27 -9.94 -6.04
C ILE A 230 21.23 -11.05 -5.95
N ARG A 231 21.46 -12.08 -5.11
CA ARG A 231 20.50 -13.17 -4.90
C ARG A 231 19.14 -12.64 -4.40
N TYR A 232 19.13 -11.77 -3.40
CA TYR A 232 17.88 -11.21 -2.89
C TYR A 232 17.19 -10.29 -3.90
N ALA A 233 17.95 -9.50 -4.67
CA ALA A 233 17.40 -8.70 -5.75
C ALA A 233 16.76 -9.59 -6.82
N GLY A 234 17.43 -10.68 -7.23
CA GLY A 234 16.90 -11.63 -8.21
C GLY A 234 15.65 -12.37 -7.73
N ILE A 235 15.59 -12.78 -6.45
CA ILE A 235 14.38 -13.38 -5.87
C ILE A 235 13.22 -12.39 -5.89
N ALA A 236 13.44 -11.15 -5.44
CA ALA A 236 12.42 -10.12 -5.48
C ALA A 236 11.95 -9.85 -6.92
N PHE A 237 12.88 -9.71 -7.87
CA PHE A 237 12.55 -9.56 -9.29
C PHE A 237 11.67 -10.70 -9.80
N GLY A 238 12.03 -11.95 -9.51
CA GLY A 238 11.27 -13.13 -9.93
C GLY A 238 9.84 -13.14 -9.39
N ILE A 239 9.63 -12.74 -8.14
CA ILE A 239 8.27 -12.65 -7.56
C ILE A 239 7.46 -11.55 -8.26
N PHE A 240 8.04 -10.36 -8.39
CA PHE A 240 7.31 -9.22 -8.95
C PHE A 240 7.05 -9.35 -10.46
N ILE A 241 7.96 -9.96 -11.22
CA ILE A 241 7.73 -10.18 -12.65
C ILE A 241 6.61 -11.17 -12.91
N ILE A 242 6.45 -12.20 -12.06
CA ILE A 242 5.31 -13.13 -12.14
C ILE A 242 3.99 -12.38 -11.94
N LEU A 243 3.93 -11.48 -10.95
CA LEU A 243 2.74 -10.66 -10.70
C LEU A 243 2.42 -9.70 -11.86
N ILE A 244 3.44 -9.05 -12.42
CA ILE A 244 3.29 -8.15 -13.59
C ILE A 244 2.84 -8.94 -14.83
N ILE A 245 3.43 -10.11 -15.08
CA ILE A 245 3.00 -11.00 -16.17
C ILE A 245 1.55 -11.42 -15.95
N GLY A 246 1.17 -11.82 -14.74
CA GLY A 246 -0.21 -12.17 -14.40
C GLY A 246 -1.20 -11.03 -14.70
N LEU A 247 -0.84 -9.79 -14.35
CA LEU A 247 -1.63 -8.61 -14.68
C LEU A 247 -1.75 -8.38 -16.19
N ILE A 248 -0.63 -8.41 -16.92
CA ILE A 248 -0.62 -8.20 -18.38
C ILE A 248 -1.42 -9.29 -19.09
N VAL A 249 -1.27 -10.55 -18.68
CA VAL A 249 -2.04 -11.67 -19.21
C VAL A 249 -3.53 -11.48 -18.92
N SER A 250 -3.91 -11.10 -17.70
CA SER A 250 -5.31 -10.83 -17.35
C SER A 250 -5.90 -9.71 -18.20
N TYR A 251 -5.14 -8.63 -18.40
CA TYR A 251 -5.53 -7.50 -19.25
C TYR A 251 -5.74 -7.94 -20.71
N GLU A 252 -4.78 -8.67 -21.28
CA GLU A 252 -4.87 -9.15 -22.67
C GLU A 252 -6.01 -10.16 -22.87
N VAL A 253 -6.28 -11.00 -21.87
CA VAL A 253 -7.41 -11.94 -21.92
C VAL A 253 -8.73 -11.18 -21.95
N VAL A 254 -8.95 -10.22 -21.05
CA VAL A 254 -10.20 -9.44 -21.02
C VAL A 254 -10.35 -8.62 -22.30
N LYS A 255 -9.32 -7.88 -22.69
CA LYS A 255 -9.32 -7.04 -23.90
C LYS A 255 -9.69 -7.80 -25.17
N ARG A 256 -9.31 -9.09 -25.28
CA ARG A 256 -9.56 -9.91 -26.48
C ARG A 256 -10.88 -10.66 -26.45
N ASN A 257 -11.41 -10.96 -25.26
CA ASN A 257 -12.53 -11.89 -25.11
C ASN A 257 -13.80 -11.23 -24.55
N PHE A 258 -13.74 -9.97 -24.13
CA PHE A 258 -14.87 -9.26 -23.54
C PHE A 258 -15.08 -7.90 -24.22
N ASP A 259 -16.18 -7.81 -24.98
CA ASP A 259 -16.65 -6.54 -25.52
C ASP A 259 -17.51 -5.83 -24.47
N ILE A 260 -17.05 -4.67 -24.02
CA ILE A 260 -17.79 -3.85 -23.04
C ILE A 260 -19.13 -3.43 -23.65
N PRO A 261 -20.27 -3.81 -23.03
CA PRO A 261 -21.60 -3.44 -23.51
C PRO A 261 -21.74 -1.94 -23.75
N GLN A 262 -22.41 -1.57 -24.85
CA GLN A 262 -22.58 -0.16 -25.20
C GLN A 262 -23.41 0.59 -24.15
N GLU A 263 -24.41 -0.07 -23.57
CA GLU A 263 -25.20 0.45 -22.45
C GLU A 263 -24.34 0.90 -21.28
N TRP A 264 -23.33 0.12 -20.89
CA TRP A 264 -22.44 0.49 -19.78
C TRP A 264 -21.62 1.74 -20.09
N LYS A 265 -21.23 1.92 -21.35
CA LYS A 265 -20.51 3.11 -21.82
C LYS A 265 -21.43 4.32 -21.80
N ASP A 266 -22.63 4.19 -22.37
CA ASP A 266 -23.59 5.29 -22.47
C ASP A 266 -24.00 5.79 -21.08
N ASN A 267 -24.31 4.86 -20.17
CA ASN A 267 -24.67 5.17 -18.79
C ASN A 267 -23.50 5.78 -18.01
N LEU A 268 -22.28 5.27 -18.18
CA LEU A 268 -21.09 5.87 -17.57
C LEU A 268 -20.85 7.30 -18.07
N ALA A 269 -20.94 7.54 -19.39
CA ALA A 269 -20.75 8.87 -19.96
C ALA A 269 -21.81 9.85 -19.45
N LYS A 270 -23.07 9.40 -19.35
CA LYS A 270 -24.21 10.17 -18.82
C LYS A 270 -24.02 10.55 -17.35
N GLU A 271 -23.71 9.56 -16.50
CA GLU A 271 -23.65 9.77 -15.05
C GLU A 271 -22.35 10.43 -14.59
N CYS A 272 -21.21 10.10 -15.23
CA CYS A 272 -19.91 10.63 -14.81
C CYS A 272 -19.47 11.89 -15.56
N GLY A 273 -20.11 12.24 -16.69
CA GLY A 273 -19.63 13.30 -17.59
C GLY A 273 -18.18 13.08 -18.07
N ALA A 274 -17.69 11.83 -17.97
CA ALA A 274 -16.30 11.49 -18.18
C ALA A 274 -16.08 10.99 -19.60
N ASP A 275 -15.00 11.45 -20.23
CA ASP A 275 -14.54 10.89 -21.50
C ASP A 275 -14.10 9.43 -21.27
N ILE A 276 -14.68 8.51 -22.05
CA ILE A 276 -14.36 7.09 -21.97
C ILE A 276 -13.02 6.88 -22.67
N GLY A 277 -11.95 7.08 -21.92
CA GLY A 277 -10.58 6.86 -22.36
C GLY A 277 -9.91 5.67 -21.66
N LEU A 278 -8.57 5.66 -21.75
CA LEU A 278 -7.70 4.61 -21.18
C LEU A 278 -7.74 4.48 -19.64
N TYR A 279 -8.42 5.37 -18.94
CA TYR A 279 -8.64 5.29 -17.49
C TYR A 279 -10.00 4.68 -17.16
N SER A 280 -10.58 3.91 -18.08
CA SER A 280 -11.85 3.19 -17.89
C SER A 280 -11.68 1.68 -18.06
N PHE A 281 -12.59 0.91 -17.44
CA PHE A 281 -12.70 -0.55 -17.56
C PHE A 281 -11.38 -1.33 -17.37
N ASP A 282 -10.95 -2.10 -18.36
CA ASP A 282 -9.78 -2.98 -18.36
C ASP A 282 -8.46 -2.20 -18.33
N SER A 283 -8.36 -1.14 -19.13
CA SER A 283 -7.16 -0.32 -19.25
C SER A 283 -6.81 0.42 -17.94
N ALA A 284 -7.81 0.85 -17.18
CA ALA A 284 -7.63 1.41 -15.84
C ALA A 284 -6.92 0.43 -14.89
N SER A 285 -7.30 -0.85 -14.96
CA SER A 285 -6.74 -1.90 -14.10
C SER A 285 -5.27 -2.18 -14.45
N LEU A 286 -4.90 -2.13 -15.73
CA LEU A 286 -3.50 -2.23 -16.16
C LEU A 286 -2.66 -1.06 -15.63
N ILE A 287 -3.14 0.17 -15.83
CA ILE A 287 -2.45 1.40 -15.42
C ILE A 287 -2.20 1.38 -13.91
N GLN A 288 -3.26 1.18 -13.11
CA GLN A 288 -3.15 1.17 -11.65
C GLN A 288 -2.34 -0.03 -11.14
N GLY A 289 -2.54 -1.22 -11.72
CA GLY A 289 -1.89 -2.45 -11.27
C GLY A 289 -0.37 -2.41 -11.42
N LEU A 290 0.15 -1.71 -12.43
CA LEU A 290 1.58 -1.54 -12.64
C LEU A 290 2.29 -0.70 -11.56
N SER A 291 1.53 -0.01 -10.70
CA SER A 291 2.08 0.66 -9.50
C SER A 291 2.75 -0.32 -8.51
N ILE A 292 2.46 -1.63 -8.59
CA ILE A 292 3.14 -2.72 -7.85
C ILE A 292 4.68 -2.59 -7.86
N VAL A 293 5.24 -2.02 -8.94
CA VAL A 293 6.68 -1.82 -9.10
C VAL A 293 7.31 -0.95 -8.01
N VAL A 294 6.53 -0.10 -7.33
CA VAL A 294 7.03 0.74 -6.24
C VAL A 294 7.59 -0.08 -5.08
N ALA A 295 7.00 -1.24 -4.75
CA ALA A 295 7.51 -2.10 -3.69
C ALA A 295 8.85 -2.75 -4.10
N LEU A 296 8.98 -3.18 -5.36
CA LEU A 296 10.24 -3.72 -5.89
C LEU A 296 11.33 -2.64 -5.91
N SER A 297 11.03 -1.45 -6.43
CA SER A 297 11.99 -0.36 -6.52
C SER A 297 12.37 0.17 -5.14
N SER A 298 11.43 0.23 -4.17
CA SER A 298 11.72 0.52 -2.77
C SER A 298 12.68 -0.49 -2.16
N TYR A 299 12.48 -1.78 -2.42
CA TYR A 299 13.39 -2.82 -1.94
C TYR A 299 14.80 -2.67 -2.54
N TYR A 300 14.89 -2.35 -3.83
CA TYR A 300 16.15 -2.05 -4.49
C TYR A 300 16.83 -0.79 -3.92
N GLY A 301 16.05 0.23 -3.56
CA GLY A 301 16.54 1.41 -2.85
C GLY A 301 17.23 1.04 -1.52
N ILE A 302 16.62 0.15 -0.73
CA ILE A 302 17.18 -0.36 0.54
C ILE A 302 18.48 -1.15 0.30
N LEU A 303 18.49 -2.05 -0.69
CA LEU A 303 19.70 -2.80 -1.07
C LEU A 303 20.83 -1.87 -1.52
N TYR A 304 20.51 -0.83 -2.30
CA TYR A 304 21.47 0.18 -2.74
C TYR A 304 22.02 0.99 -1.56
N GLY A 305 21.15 1.48 -0.68
CA GLY A 305 21.55 2.26 0.49
C GLY A 305 22.48 1.49 1.41
N SER A 306 22.20 0.20 1.63
CA SER A 306 23.04 -0.66 2.48
C SER A 306 24.41 -0.99 1.86
N MET A 307 24.55 -1.03 0.52
CA MET A 307 25.88 -1.15 -0.11
C MET A 307 26.74 0.08 0.17
N ARG A 308 26.13 1.27 0.04
CA ARG A 308 26.83 2.53 0.30
C ARG A 308 27.19 2.70 1.77
N SER A 309 26.29 2.34 2.66
CA SER A 309 26.54 2.36 4.12
C SER A 309 27.68 1.41 4.50
N SER A 310 27.77 0.21 3.92
CA SER A 310 28.88 -0.74 4.16
C SER A 310 30.26 -0.17 3.84
N THR A 311 30.33 0.81 2.94
CA THR A 311 31.59 1.40 2.45
C THR A 311 31.92 2.74 3.09
N ARG A 312 30.93 3.41 3.70
CA ARG A 312 31.07 4.77 4.24
C ARG A 312 30.67 4.94 5.71
N ASP A 313 30.18 3.88 6.37
CA ASP A 313 29.69 3.89 7.76
C ASP A 313 28.64 4.99 8.06
N GLU A 314 27.92 5.45 7.02
CA GLU A 314 26.82 6.41 7.14
C GLU A 314 25.51 5.64 7.41
N PHE A 315 24.92 5.79 8.60
CA PHE A 315 23.55 5.33 8.89
C PHE A 315 22.72 6.52 9.35
N TYR A 316 21.49 6.66 8.86
CA TYR A 316 20.64 7.79 9.23
C TYR A 316 19.61 7.39 10.28
N LEU A 317 19.56 8.12 11.38
CA LEU A 317 18.50 8.08 12.39
C LEU A 317 17.54 9.24 12.12
N TYR A 318 16.24 8.93 12.13
CA TYR A 318 15.23 9.99 12.12
C TYR A 318 15.25 10.71 13.46
N GLY A 319 15.21 12.04 13.41
CA GLY A 319 15.11 12.83 14.63
C GLY A 319 13.76 12.66 15.31
N ASP A 320 13.78 12.67 16.64
CA ASP A 320 12.65 12.38 17.52
C ASP A 320 11.64 13.53 17.64
N LEU A 321 11.97 14.72 17.10
CA LEU A 321 11.11 15.91 17.22
C LEU A 321 9.96 15.85 16.20
N TRP A 322 8.74 16.17 16.65
CA TRP A 322 7.53 16.11 15.83
C TRP A 322 7.61 17.02 14.59
N TRP A 323 8.19 18.22 14.72
CA TRP A 323 8.32 19.17 13.61
C TRP A 323 9.27 18.67 12.52
N GLN A 324 10.29 17.88 12.87
CA GLN A 324 11.17 17.24 11.89
C GLN A 324 10.39 16.20 11.08
N GLY A 325 9.49 15.46 11.72
CA GLY A 325 8.56 14.55 11.04
C GLY A 325 7.64 15.29 10.07
N VAL A 326 7.09 16.44 10.46
CA VAL A 326 6.26 17.28 9.57
C VAL A 326 7.04 17.77 8.36
N LEU A 327 8.27 18.26 8.54
CA LEU A 327 9.10 18.70 7.42
C LEU A 327 9.49 17.52 6.51
N ARG A 328 9.79 16.34 7.08
CA ARG A 328 10.01 15.12 6.30
C ARG A 328 8.79 14.78 5.45
N LEU A 329 7.60 14.85 6.01
CA LEU A 329 6.34 14.64 5.30
C LEU A 329 6.18 15.62 4.13
N LEU A 330 6.38 16.92 4.35
CA LEU A 330 6.27 17.94 3.30
C LEU A 330 7.24 17.68 2.14
N VAL A 331 8.51 17.39 2.46
CA VAL A 331 9.52 17.05 1.43
C VAL A 331 9.13 15.79 0.65
N PHE A 332 8.60 14.77 1.32
CA PHE A 332 8.11 13.57 0.66
C PHE A 332 6.92 13.85 -0.26
N LEU A 333 5.95 14.65 0.20
CA LEU A 333 4.76 15.02 -0.57
C LEU A 333 5.13 15.82 -1.82
N VAL A 334 5.99 16.84 -1.68
CA VAL A 334 6.45 17.67 -2.81
C VAL A 334 7.22 16.82 -3.83
N PHE A 335 8.13 15.96 -3.36
CA PHE A 335 8.88 15.07 -4.25
C PHE A 335 7.96 14.10 -5.01
N SER A 336 7.02 13.47 -4.30
CA SER A 336 6.13 12.47 -4.89
C SER A 336 5.08 13.09 -5.81
N ALA A 337 4.63 14.31 -5.55
CA ALA A 337 3.61 15.00 -6.34
C ALA A 337 4.02 15.11 -7.81
N ILE A 338 5.29 15.42 -8.11
CA ILE A 338 5.81 15.54 -9.49
C ILE A 338 5.55 14.28 -10.31
N PHE A 339 5.61 13.12 -9.65
CA PHE A 339 5.49 11.81 -10.28
C PHE A 339 4.06 11.25 -10.26
N VAL A 340 3.22 11.67 -9.30
CA VAL A 340 1.83 11.22 -9.17
C VAL A 340 0.86 12.08 -9.97
N ILE A 341 1.17 13.36 -10.21
CA ILE A 341 0.32 14.30 -10.95
C ILE A 341 -0.11 13.76 -12.33
N PRO A 342 0.75 13.15 -13.17
CA PRO A 342 0.32 12.62 -14.46
C PRO A 342 -0.78 11.56 -14.36
N VAL A 343 -0.74 10.70 -13.34
CA VAL A 343 -1.79 9.70 -13.07
C VAL A 343 -3.05 10.40 -12.57
N ALA A 344 -2.91 11.34 -11.64
CA ALA A 344 -4.04 12.09 -11.08
C ALA A 344 -4.79 12.92 -12.13
N LEU A 345 -4.06 13.46 -13.12
CA LEU A 345 -4.62 14.20 -14.26
C LEU A 345 -5.09 13.29 -15.40
N LYS A 346 -5.02 11.95 -15.23
CA LYS A 346 -5.41 10.97 -16.24
C LYS A 346 -4.77 11.22 -17.62
N VAL A 347 -3.47 11.54 -17.64
CA VAL A 347 -2.75 11.84 -18.88
C VAL A 347 -2.78 10.61 -19.79
N ASP A 348 -3.31 10.77 -21.00
CA ASP A 348 -3.26 9.78 -22.08
C ASP A 348 -2.01 10.00 -22.94
N VAL A 349 -1.27 8.91 -23.19
CA VAL A 349 -0.11 8.90 -24.08
C VAL A 349 -0.41 8.06 -25.32
N ASN A 350 -0.68 8.75 -26.43
CA ASN A 350 -0.86 8.18 -27.76
C ASN A 350 -1.97 7.12 -27.87
N ASN A 351 -3.03 7.24 -27.05
CA ASN A 351 -4.16 6.31 -27.02
C ASN A 351 -3.70 4.83 -26.89
N ASN A 352 -2.62 4.59 -26.15
CA ASN A 352 -2.05 3.26 -25.96
C ASN A 352 -1.93 2.94 -24.47
N ALA A 353 -2.73 1.99 -23.99
CA ALA A 353 -2.77 1.61 -22.58
C ALA A 353 -1.39 1.24 -22.01
N TYR A 354 -0.55 0.53 -22.78
CA TYR A 354 0.80 0.16 -22.34
C TYR A 354 1.71 1.37 -22.21
N LEU A 355 1.68 2.27 -23.20
CA LEU A 355 2.52 3.46 -23.20
C LEU A 355 2.08 4.43 -22.10
N THR A 356 0.77 4.64 -21.95
CA THR A 356 0.18 5.40 -20.85
C THR A 356 0.61 4.82 -19.51
N ALA A 357 0.41 3.51 -19.28
CA ALA A 357 0.79 2.88 -18.02
C ALA A 357 2.31 2.96 -17.75
N LEU A 358 3.14 2.82 -18.79
CA LEU A 358 4.59 2.93 -18.69
C LEU A 358 5.03 4.32 -18.23
N VAL A 359 4.50 5.36 -18.88
CA VAL A 359 4.91 6.76 -18.69
C VAL A 359 4.30 7.36 -17.43
N THR A 360 3.02 7.10 -17.15
CA THR A 360 2.34 7.73 -16.02
C THR A 360 2.53 6.96 -14.73
N THR A 361 2.65 5.62 -14.79
CA THR A 361 2.70 4.79 -13.57
C THR A 361 4.02 4.04 -13.41
N PHE A 362 4.41 3.18 -14.34
CA PHE A 362 5.53 2.26 -14.13
C PHE A 362 6.86 2.98 -13.88
N VAL A 363 7.26 3.90 -14.77
CA VAL A 363 8.52 4.66 -14.64
C VAL A 363 8.50 5.59 -13.42
N PRO A 364 7.46 6.42 -13.20
CA PRO A 364 7.40 7.28 -12.03
C PRO A 364 7.45 6.51 -10.70
N PHE A 365 6.77 5.38 -10.59
CA PHE A 365 6.75 4.57 -9.36
C PHE A 365 8.07 3.81 -9.13
N ILE A 366 8.84 3.49 -10.20
CA ILE A 366 10.24 3.05 -10.06
C ILE A 366 11.06 4.15 -9.41
N ILE A 367 10.97 5.38 -9.93
CA ILE A 367 11.77 6.52 -9.45
C ILE A 367 11.40 6.84 -7.99
N ILE A 368 10.10 6.99 -7.70
CA ILE A 368 9.62 7.26 -6.34
C ILE A 368 10.15 6.20 -5.39
N GLY A 369 9.83 4.92 -5.62
CA GLY A 369 10.17 3.86 -4.69
C GLY A 369 11.67 3.74 -4.47
N PHE A 370 12.47 3.77 -5.54
CA PHE A 370 13.94 3.69 -5.44
C PHE A 370 14.53 4.88 -4.67
N VAL A 371 14.20 6.10 -5.09
CA VAL A 371 14.81 7.31 -4.52
C VAL A 371 14.44 7.44 -3.05
N VAL A 372 13.15 7.34 -2.72
CA VAL A 372 12.58 7.49 -1.38
C VAL A 372 13.21 6.50 -0.39
N PHE A 373 13.44 5.24 -0.79
CA PHE A 373 14.02 4.20 0.06
C PHE A 373 15.55 4.05 -0.03
N SER A 374 16.19 4.79 -0.93
CA SER A 374 17.64 4.84 -1.01
C SER A 374 18.24 5.86 -0.04
N SER A 375 19.54 5.71 0.21
CA SER A 375 20.35 6.71 0.93
C SER A 375 20.36 8.10 0.27
N LEU A 376 19.85 8.26 -0.96
CA LEU A 376 19.80 9.56 -1.64
C LEU A 376 18.82 10.49 -0.93
N PHE A 377 17.65 9.98 -0.53
CA PHE A 377 16.66 10.78 0.18
C PHE A 377 17.11 11.12 1.60
N ASP A 378 17.79 10.18 2.27
CA ASP A 378 18.33 10.42 3.60
C ASP A 378 19.37 11.55 3.61
N LYS A 379 20.15 11.73 2.53
CA LYS A 379 21.07 12.86 2.40
C LYS A 379 20.35 14.20 2.30
N VAL A 380 19.19 14.24 1.65
CA VAL A 380 18.35 15.45 1.61
C VAL A 380 17.91 15.77 3.04
N TYR A 381 17.39 14.79 3.77
CA TYR A 381 17.01 14.97 5.18
C TYR A 381 18.18 15.36 6.07
N TYR A 382 19.36 14.79 5.88
CA TYR A 382 20.55 15.15 6.64
C TYR A 382 20.99 16.58 6.37
N LYS A 383 21.02 17.01 5.10
CA LYS A 383 21.33 18.40 4.72
C LYS A 383 20.34 19.40 5.32
N LEU A 384 19.07 19.01 5.43
CA LEU A 384 18.01 19.80 6.06
C LEU A 384 17.96 19.67 7.59
N LYS A 385 18.90 18.95 8.22
CA LYS A 385 18.94 18.67 9.66
C LYS A 385 17.68 17.98 10.21
N LEU A 386 17.07 17.13 9.38
CA LEU A 386 15.87 16.34 9.68
C LEU A 386 16.18 14.87 10.05
N SER A 387 17.42 14.44 9.81
CA SER A 387 17.96 13.14 10.20
C SER A 387 19.43 13.30 10.61
N TYR A 388 19.90 12.41 11.47
CA TYR A 388 21.25 12.44 12.03
C TYR A 388 22.05 11.22 11.59
N LEU A 389 23.37 11.34 11.48
CA LEU A 389 24.21 10.16 11.34
C LEU A 389 24.22 9.41 12.66
N LYS A 390 23.94 8.11 12.64
CA LYS A 390 24.14 7.22 13.78
C LYS A 390 25.63 7.25 14.11
N PRO A 391 26.03 7.49 15.36
CA PRO A 391 27.41 7.36 15.76
C PRO A 391 27.89 5.93 15.46
N SER A 392 28.88 5.79 14.59
CA SER A 392 29.68 4.57 14.50
C SER A 392 30.74 4.64 15.60
N LEU A 393 30.78 3.62 16.45
CA LEU A 393 31.91 3.39 17.34
C LEU A 393 33.07 2.95 16.46
N TYR A 394 34.09 3.81 16.33
CA TYR A 394 35.32 3.45 15.65
C TYR A 394 36.32 2.91 16.66
N PHE A 395 36.94 1.79 16.32
CA PHE A 395 38.05 1.22 17.08
C PHE A 395 39.35 1.78 16.53
N LYS A 396 40.09 2.56 17.34
CA LYS A 396 41.39 3.12 16.96
C LYS A 396 42.43 2.76 18.02
N GLY A 397 43.09 1.61 17.84
CA GLY A 397 43.91 1.01 18.91
C GLY A 397 43.03 0.58 20.09
N ASP A 398 43.48 0.74 21.33
CA ASP A 398 42.74 0.30 22.54
C ASP A 398 41.59 1.22 22.98
N ARG A 399 41.19 2.19 22.13
CA ARG A 399 40.18 3.21 22.46
C ARG A 399 38.96 3.15 21.56
N TYR A 400 37.80 3.40 22.17
CA TYR A 400 36.53 3.62 21.49
C TYR A 400 36.31 5.12 21.32
N ASP A 401 36.19 5.57 20.09
CA ASP A 401 35.78 6.95 19.78
C ASP A 401 34.37 6.92 19.17
N MET A 402 33.48 7.75 19.73
CA MET A 402 32.10 7.92 19.25
C MET A 402 32.02 9.22 18.47
N VAL A 403 31.72 9.12 17.18
CA VAL A 403 31.53 10.29 16.30
C VAL A 403 30.07 10.71 16.39
N ILE A 404 29.78 11.85 17.02
CA ILE A 404 28.40 12.28 17.28
C ILE A 404 27.89 13.22 16.17
N ASN A 405 28.77 13.95 15.49
CA ASN A 405 28.49 14.76 14.29
C ASN A 405 29.79 15.17 13.58
N GLN A 406 29.70 15.82 12.40
CA GLN A 406 30.84 16.24 11.56
C GLN A 406 31.98 16.99 12.28
N ASN A 407 31.72 17.58 13.45
CA ASN A 407 32.68 18.38 14.22
C ASN A 407 32.92 17.90 15.66
N GLU A 408 32.33 16.78 16.11
CA GLU A 408 32.46 16.32 17.49
C GLU A 408 32.79 14.82 17.56
N THR A 409 33.98 14.53 18.06
CA THR A 409 34.43 13.18 18.43
C THR A 409 34.51 13.14 19.95
N ILE A 410 33.71 12.27 20.58
CA ILE A 410 33.82 12.03 22.03
C ILE A 410 34.58 10.72 22.22
N SER A 411 35.71 10.78 22.92
CA SER A 411 36.45 9.58 23.32
C SER A 411 35.72 8.92 24.48
N VAL A 412 35.32 7.66 24.31
CA VAL A 412 34.42 6.94 25.24
C VAL A 412 35.18 6.04 26.20
N GLY A 413 36.51 5.95 26.07
CA GLY A 413 37.38 5.22 27.01
C GLY A 413 38.09 4.02 26.38
N THR A 414 38.69 3.19 27.25
CA THR A 414 39.51 2.03 26.84
C THR A 414 38.70 0.74 26.73
N SER A 415 39.26 -0.30 26.11
CA SER A 415 38.62 -1.62 25.95
C SER A 415 38.10 -2.25 27.26
N SER A 416 38.67 -1.85 28.40
CA SER A 416 38.25 -2.31 29.73
C SER A 416 36.96 -1.64 30.23
N ASP A 417 36.68 -0.39 29.84
CA ASP A 417 35.52 0.39 30.31
C ASP A 417 34.23 0.05 29.55
N ALA A 418 34.34 -0.36 28.28
CA ALA A 418 33.19 -0.68 27.43
C ALA A 418 32.46 -1.97 27.87
N LYS A 419 33.18 -2.93 28.46
CA LYS A 419 32.57 -4.15 29.04
C LYS A 419 31.72 -3.86 30.27
N THR A 420 32.06 -2.81 31.02
CA THR A 420 31.41 -2.47 32.30
C THR A 420 30.14 -1.64 32.12
N LYS A 421 29.96 -0.97 30.97
CA LYS A 421 28.83 -0.08 30.69
C LYS A 421 27.79 -0.61 29.67
N ASN A 422 27.89 -1.88 29.24
CA ASN A 422 26.95 -2.51 28.27
C ASN A 422 26.73 -1.68 26.99
N TYR A 423 27.81 -1.20 26.36
CA TYR A 423 27.75 -0.56 25.02
C TYR A 423 27.89 -1.56 23.86
N LEU A 424 27.96 -2.87 24.14
CA LEU A 424 28.10 -3.97 23.16
C LEU A 424 26.79 -4.69 22.89
#